data_AF-A0A151QZ85-F1
#
_entry.id   AF-A0A151QZ85-F1
#
_cell.length_a   1.000
_cell.length_b   1.000
_cell.length_c   1.000
_cell.angle_alpha   90.00
_cell.angle_beta   90.00
_cell.angle_gamma   90.00
#
_symmetry.space_group_name_H-M   'P 1'
#
loop_
_entity.id
_entity.type
_entity.pdbx_description
1 polymer ?
#
loop_
_entity_poly.entity_id
_entity_poly.type
_entity_poly.pdbx_seq_one_letter_code
_entity_poly.pdbx_strand_id
1 'polypeptide(L)' 'FYELCGSVGVSGADEEALFIRLFPFSLNGKAKAWLHSQPNQSLTTWRDVKTKFLARFFPPSKNTEART' A
#
# COMPACT_ATOMS: atom_id res chain seq x y z
N PHE A 1 -3.35 4.92 -9.73
CA PHE A 1 -2.05 4.55 -9.11
C PHE A 1 -1.23 3.66 -10.05
N TYR A 2 -1.68 2.44 -10.37
CA TYR A 2 -0.94 1.55 -11.27
C TYR A 2 -0.80 2.11 -12.70
N GLU A 3 -1.83 2.76 -13.25
CA GLU A 3 -1.73 3.46 -14.55
C GLU A 3 -0.69 4.59 -14.55
N LEU A 4 -0.63 5.38 -13.47
CA LEU A 4 0.37 6.45 -13.32
C LEU A 4 1.79 5.87 -13.32
N CYS A 5 2.01 4.75 -12.63
CA CYS A 5 3.31 4.09 -12.62
C CYS A 5 3.65 3.43 -13.96
N GLY A 6 2.67 2.82 -14.62
CA GLY A 6 2.84 2.22 -15.95
C GLY A 6 3.23 3.25 -17.01
N SER A 7 2.81 4.51 -16.85
CA SER A 7 3.23 5.61 -17.73
C SER A 7 4.68 6.06 -17.53
N VAL A 8 5.33 5.74 -16.41
CA VAL A 8 6.72 6.16 -16.14
C VAL A 8 7.73 5.27 -16.89
N GLY A 9 7.28 4.15 -17.48
CA GLY A 9 8.15 3.25 -18.27
C GLY A 9 9.23 2.54 -17.45
N VAL A 10 9.05 2.48 -16.13
CA VAL A 10 10.02 1.91 -15.19
C VAL A 10 9.75 0.41 -15.05
N SER A 11 10.78 -0.42 -15.16
CA SER A 11 10.65 -1.89 -15.09
C SER A 11 11.38 -2.46 -13.88
N GLY A 12 10.78 -3.47 -13.24
CA GLY A 12 11.44 -4.27 -12.20
C GLY A 12 11.56 -3.58 -10.84
N ALA A 13 12.75 -3.65 -10.22
CA ALA A 13 12.98 -3.15 -8.86
C ALA A 13 12.76 -1.63 -8.72
N ASP A 14 13.00 -0.88 -9.79
CA ASP A 14 12.74 0.56 -9.83
C ASP A 14 11.23 0.88 -9.82
N GLU A 15 10.40 -0.01 -10.39
CA GLU A 15 8.93 0.11 -10.35
C GLU A 15 8.42 -0.08 -8.92
N GLU A 16 8.92 -1.09 -8.21
CA GLU A 16 8.59 -1.32 -6.80
C GLU A 16 8.98 -0.13 -5.93
N ALA A 17 10.18 0.42 -6.13
CA ALA A 17 10.64 1.59 -5.39
C ALA A 17 9.83 2.86 -5.73
N LEU A 18 9.30 2.96 -6.96
CA LEU A 18 8.43 4.05 -7.37
C LEU A 18 7.05 3.93 -6.73
N PHE A 19 6.49 2.72 -6.69
CA PHE A 19 5.23 2.46 -6.00
C PHE A 19 5.32 2.84 -4.52
N ILE A 20 6.36 2.39 -3.81
CA ILE A 20 6.53 2.69 -2.38
C ILE A 20 6.62 4.21 -2.14
N ARG A 21 7.28 4.95 -3.03
CA ARG A 21 7.41 6.41 -2.96
C ARG A 21 6.11 7.15 -3.29
N LEU A 22 5.34 6.69 -4.28
CA LEU A 22 4.10 7.34 -4.71
C LEU A 22 2.88 6.95 -3.85
N PHE A 23 2.92 5.77 -3.23
CA PHE A 23 1.82 5.28 -2.42
C PHE A 23 1.38 6.23 -1.30
N PRO A 24 2.27 6.83 -0.48
CA PRO A 24 1.86 7.82 0.53
C PRO A 24 1.15 9.06 -0.04
N PHE A 25 1.36 9.40 -1.33
CA PHE A 25 0.65 10.49 -1.99
C PHE A 25 -0.76 10.10 -2.42
N SER A 26 -1.01 8.80 -2.64
CA SER A 26 -2.34 8.26 -2.93
C SER A 26 -3.16 8.01 -1.66
N LEU A 27 -2.50 7.92 -0.50
CA LEU A 27 -3.16 7.72 0.79
C LEU A 27 -3.55 9.05 1.44
N ASN A 28 -4.68 9.05 2.16
CA ASN A 28 -5.13 10.20 2.93
C ASN A 28 -5.43 9.83 4.40
N GLY A 29 -5.36 10.81 5.29
CA GLY A 29 -5.71 10.68 6.71
C GLY A 29 -5.00 9.52 7.43
N LYS A 30 -5.81 8.61 7.99
CA LYS A 30 -5.35 7.48 8.82
C LYS A 30 -4.44 6.49 8.09
N ALA A 31 -4.65 6.32 6.78
CA ALA A 31 -3.82 5.44 5.96
C ALA A 31 -2.40 5.96 5.79
N LYS A 32 -2.26 7.26 5.54
CA LYS A 32 -0.96 7.93 5.43
C LYS A 32 -0.21 7.92 6.77
N ALA A 33 -0.91 8.23 7.86
CA ALA A 33 -0.33 8.17 9.20
C ALA A 33 0.14 6.76 9.58
N TRP A 34 -0.63 5.72 9.23
CA TRP A 34 -0.23 4.33 9.46
C TRP A 34 1.04 3.95 8.70
N LEU A 35 1.15 4.34 7.42
CA LEU A 35 2.32 4.05 6.60
C LEU A 35 3.58 4.72 7.17
N HIS A 36 3.46 5.98 7.61
CA HIS A 36 4.54 6.71 8.28
C HIS A 36 4.91 6.15 9.65
N SER A 37 3.98 5.46 10.32
CA SER A 37 4.20 4.81 11.61
C SER A 37 4.87 3.44 11.49
N GLN A 38 5.05 2.90 10.28
CA GLN A 38 5.75 1.63 10.09
C GLN A 38 7.27 1.82 10.28
N PRO A 39 7.95 0.90 10.97
CA PRO A 39 9.40 0.99 11.14
C PRO A 39 10.11 0.87 9.79
N ASN A 40 11.17 1.66 9.59
CA ASN A 40 11.90 1.84 8.32
C ASN A 40 12.36 0.55 7.64
N GLN A 41 12.43 -0.57 8.36
CA GLN A 41 12.88 -1.88 7.84
C GLN A 41 11.74 -2.85 7.51
N SER A 42 10.49 -2.51 7.86
CA SER A 42 9.34 -3.40 7.63
C SER A 42 8.76 -3.31 6.23
N LEU A 43 8.99 -2.22 5.49
CA LEU A 43 8.35 -1.94 4.20
C LEU A 43 9.39 -1.83 3.07
N THR A 44 10.24 -2.84 2.95
CA THR A 44 11.34 -2.87 1.97
C THR A 44 10.89 -3.27 0.56
N THR A 45 9.72 -3.90 0.42
CA THR A 45 9.17 -4.30 -0.89
C THR A 45 7.72 -3.82 -1.04
N TRP A 46 7.31 -3.54 -2.27
CA TRP A 46 5.95 -3.11 -2.57
C TRP A 46 4.93 -4.19 -2.18
N ARG A 47 5.29 -5.46 -2.35
CA ARG A 47 4.48 -6.61 -1.94
C ARG A 47 4.17 -6.60 -0.43
N ASP A 48 5.15 -6.29 0.41
CA ASP A 48 4.94 -6.22 1.87
C ASP A 48 4.03 -5.05 2.26
N VAL A 49 4.28 -3.87 1.67
CA VAL A 49 3.42 -2.68 1.83
C VAL A 49 1.97 -3.01 1.48
N LYS A 50 1.74 -3.61 0.31
CA LYS A 50 0.40 -3.99 -0.14
C LYS A 50 -0.25 -4.99 0.80
N THR A 51 0.48 -6.02 1.22
CA THR A 51 -0.04 -7.08 2.10
C THR A 51 -0.42 -6.54 3.47
N LYS A 52 0.46 -5.76 4.11
CA LYS A 52 0.18 -5.15 5.42
C LYS A 52 -0.92 -4.11 5.35
N PHE A 53 -0.96 -3.32 4.28
CA PHE A 53 -2.01 -2.35 4.05
C PHE A 53 -3.38 -3.05 3.92
N LEU A 54 -3.48 -4.07 3.07
CA LEU A 54 -4.69 -4.87 2.93
C LEU A 54 -5.07 -5.55 4.26
N ALA A 55 -4.13 -6.16 4.97
CA ALA A 55 -4.41 -6.78 6.26
C ALA A 55 -4.94 -5.78 7.30
N ARG A 56 -4.47 -4.53 7.28
CA ARG A 56 -4.85 -3.48 8.23
C ARG A 56 -6.18 -2.80 7.87
N PHE A 57 -6.40 -2.48 6.61
CA PHE A 57 -7.55 -1.69 6.14
C PHE A 57 -8.65 -2.53 5.51
N PHE A 58 -8.32 -3.70 4.98
CA PHE A 58 -9.21 -4.66 4.33
C PHE A 58 -9.04 -6.07 4.92
N PRO A 59 -9.18 -6.25 6.25
CA PRO A 59 -9.03 -7.55 6.85
C PRO A 59 -10.06 -8.53 6.24
N PRO A 60 -9.66 -9.77 5.90
CA PRO A 60 -10.54 -10.75 5.27
C PRO A 60 -11.75 -11.16 6.13
N SER A 61 -11.78 -10.79 7.42
CA SER A 61 -12.76 -11.25 8.41
C SER A 61 -13.91 -10.28 8.73
N LYS A 62 -14.26 -9.36 7.83
CA LYS A 62 -15.52 -8.56 7.96
C LYS A 62 -16.49 -8.76 6.81
N ASN A 63 -16.63 -10.02 6.40
CA ASN A 63 -17.85 -10.51 5.75
C ASN A 63 -18.56 -11.47 6.71
N THR A 64 -18.91 -10.95 7.87
CA THR A 64 -19.91 -11.52 8.77
C THR A 64 -20.52 -10.32 9.47
N GLU A 65 -21.84 -10.26 9.57
CA GLU A 65 -22.62 -9.18 10.21
C GLU A 65 -23.00 -7.97 9.33
N ALA A 66 -23.49 -8.24 8.13
CA ALA A 66 -24.53 -7.39 7.52
C ALA A 66 -25.62 -8.28 6.90
N ARG A 67 -26.35 -9.00 7.77
CA ARG A 67 -27.70 -9.46 7.47
C ARG A 67 -28.46 -9.59 8.79
N THR A 68 -29.00 -8.46 9.23
CA THR A 68 -30.20 -8.43 10.08
C THR A 68 -31.36 -9.07 9.33
#